data_AF-A0A949MF84-F1
#
_entry.id   AF-A0A949MF84-F1
#
_cell.length_a   1.000
_cell.length_b   1.000
_cell.length_c   1.000
_cell.angle_alpha   90.00
_cell.angle_beta   90.00
_cell.angle_gamma   90.00
#
_symmetry.space_group_name_H-M   'P 1'
#
loop_
_entity.id
_entity.type
_entity.pdbx_description
1 polymer ?
#
loop_
_entity_poly.entity_id
_entity_poly.type
_entity_poly.pdbx_seq_one_letter_code
_entity_poly.pdbx_strand_id
1 'polypeptide(L)'
;MDQHHDKAKSGYEFPIAALDPEQVIQKWQARAYRFLHAQERIAQSMAAAARAQLRYGQEFMVSRTELLHWDTAEPGHLAEHAQRDLEQLVSVVREVSAEIRTGFSDAAKMLSEEAPAEIRVSMEAASAAADKVVEAMEEEVAEAVAAAATVREAVAETTRKATRRAKSAGTDTE
;
A
#
# COMPACT_ATOMS: atom_id res chain seq x y z
N MET A 1 58.27 -36.43 15.09
CA MET A 1 57.84 -36.19 16.48
C MET A 1 58.52 -34.91 16.89
N ASP A 2 57.88 -33.77 16.62
CA ASP A 2 57.05 -32.99 17.57
C ASP A 2 57.82 -31.69 17.78
N GLN A 3 57.27 -30.47 17.78
CA GLN A 3 55.91 -29.99 17.66
C GLN A 3 56.04 -28.55 17.12
N HIS A 4 55.27 -28.22 16.08
CA HIS A 4 54.96 -26.85 15.75
C HIS A 4 54.17 -26.25 16.92
N HIS A 5 54.76 -25.34 17.68
CA HIS A 5 53.99 -24.45 18.54
C HIS A 5 53.62 -23.19 17.77
N ASP A 6 52.35 -23.19 17.42
CA ASP A 6 51.61 -22.16 16.72
C ASP A 6 51.77 -20.78 17.33
N LYS A 7 51.83 -19.81 16.42
CA LYS A 7 51.76 -18.38 16.71
C LYS A 7 50.40 -18.08 17.36
N ALA A 8 50.36 -17.93 18.67
CA ALA A 8 49.29 -17.20 19.34
C ALA A 8 49.40 -15.70 19.03
N LYS A 9 49.02 -15.30 17.81
CA LYS A 9 48.59 -13.93 17.49
C LYS A 9 47.07 -13.93 17.43
N SER A 10 46.44 -13.89 18.60
CA SER A 10 45.01 -13.63 18.73
C SER A 10 44.76 -12.86 20.02
N GLY A 11 45.42 -11.72 20.13
CA GLY A 11 44.89 -10.62 20.91
C GLY A 11 44.05 -9.81 19.95
N TYR A 12 42.72 -9.92 20.05
CA TYR A 12 41.83 -8.91 19.48
C TYR A 12 42.08 -7.64 20.30
N GLU A 13 43.09 -6.87 19.92
CA GLU A 13 43.30 -5.53 20.47
C GLU A 13 42.13 -4.68 19.99
N PHE A 14 41.03 -4.69 20.74
CA PHE A 14 40.10 -3.56 20.69
C PHE A 14 40.94 -2.34 21.03
N PRO A 15 41.06 -1.34 20.13
CA PRO A 15 41.80 -0.12 20.43
C PRO A 15 40.94 0.74 21.37
N ILE A 16 40.81 0.31 22.63
CA ILE A 16 40.09 1.02 23.69
C ILE A 16 40.79 2.36 24.00
N ALA A 17 42.08 2.48 23.66
CA ALA A 17 42.87 3.70 23.81
C ALA A 17 42.53 4.84 22.81
N ALA A 18 41.68 4.59 21.80
CA ALA A 18 41.32 5.59 20.79
C ALA A 18 39.80 5.91 20.72
N LEU A 19 39.00 5.34 21.61
CA LEU A 19 37.56 5.61 21.68
C LEU A 19 37.33 6.74 22.68
N ASP A 20 37.17 7.95 22.16
CA ASP A 20 36.59 9.05 22.93
C ASP A 20 35.14 8.66 23.32
N PRO A 21 34.87 8.39 24.62
CA PRO A 21 33.56 7.92 25.05
C PRO A 21 32.45 8.93 24.75
N GLU A 22 32.78 10.22 24.70
CA GLU A 22 31.83 11.26 24.33
C GLU A 22 31.38 11.11 22.87
N GLN A 23 32.31 10.83 21.95
CA GLN A 23 31.98 10.59 20.54
C GLN A 23 31.16 9.32 20.35
N VAL A 24 31.41 8.28 21.13
CA VAL A 24 30.62 7.04 21.10
C VAL A 24 29.18 7.31 21.54
N ILE A 25 29.01 8.03 22.65
CA ILE A 25 27.70 8.40 23.18
C ILE A 25 26.95 9.30 22.19
N GLN A 26 27.61 10.31 21.61
CA GLN A 26 27.00 11.19 20.60
C GLN A 26 26.53 10.42 19.37
N LYS A 27 27.36 9.49 18.85
CA LYS A 27 26.97 8.63 17.72
C LYS A 27 25.79 7.72 18.06
N TRP A 28 25.75 7.17 19.27
CA TRP A 28 24.64 6.36 19.74
C TRP A 28 23.35 7.19 19.87
N GLN A 29 23.42 8.39 20.46
CA GLN A 29 22.30 9.31 20.59
C GLN A 29 21.74 9.73 19.22
N ALA A 30 22.61 10.12 18.29
CA ALA A 30 22.22 10.50 16.93
C ALA A 30 21.52 9.34 16.20
N ARG A 31 22.04 8.11 16.34
CA ARG A 31 21.43 6.92 15.75
C ARG A 31 20.08 6.58 16.38
N ALA A 32 19.97 6.66 17.71
CA ALA A 32 18.71 6.43 18.42
C ALA A 32 17.64 7.45 18.00
N TYR A 33 18.03 8.72 17.87
CA TYR A 33 17.14 9.79 17.40
C TYR A 33 16.64 9.52 15.97
N ARG A 34 17.53 9.19 15.02
CA ARG A 34 17.13 8.86 13.64
C ARG A 34 16.18 7.65 13.58
N PHE A 35 16.41 6.66 14.42
CA PHE A 35 15.53 5.50 14.51
C PHE A 35 14.13 5.86 15.01
N LEU A 36 14.03 6.65 16.08
CA LEU A 36 12.74 7.13 16.57
C LEU A 36 12.02 7.97 15.50
N HIS A 37 12.74 8.85 14.81
CA HIS A 37 12.16 9.69 13.77
C HIS A 37 11.69 8.88 12.54
N ALA A 38 12.44 7.83 12.17
CA ALA A 38 12.02 6.92 11.11
C ALA A 38 10.76 6.11 11.50
N GLN A 39 10.67 5.65 12.75
CA GLN A 39 9.45 5.01 13.27
C GLN A 39 8.26 5.96 13.28
N GLU A 40 8.47 7.21 13.71
CA GLU A 40 7.45 8.24 13.66
C GLU A 40 6.96 8.46 12.22
N ARG A 41 7.87 8.52 11.24
CA ARG A 41 7.52 8.72 9.84
C ARG A 41 6.67 7.58 9.28
N ILE A 42 7.02 6.33 9.57
CA ILE A 42 6.23 5.15 9.21
C ILE A 42 4.84 5.23 9.87
N ALA A 43 4.78 5.53 11.16
CA ALA A 43 3.52 5.62 11.89
C ALA A 43 2.60 6.72 11.33
N GLN A 44 3.15 7.88 10.97
CA GLN A 44 2.41 8.98 10.35
C GLN A 44 1.83 8.59 8.98
N SER A 45 2.64 7.93 8.14
CA SER A 45 2.21 7.42 6.83
C SER A 45 1.10 6.36 6.98
N MET A 46 1.26 5.39 7.89
CA MET A 46 0.23 4.40 8.18
C MET A 46 -1.06 5.04 8.72
N ALA A 47 -0.95 6.08 9.56
CA ALA A 47 -2.10 6.81 10.04
C ALA A 47 -2.81 7.58 8.92
N ALA A 48 -2.06 8.15 7.96
CA ALA A 48 -2.63 8.80 6.77
C ALA A 48 -3.37 7.80 5.89
N ALA A 49 -2.76 6.65 5.61
CA ALA A 49 -3.39 5.54 4.90
C ALA A 49 -4.68 5.06 5.59
N ALA A 50 -4.65 4.85 6.90
CA ALA A 50 -5.83 4.44 7.67
C ALA A 50 -6.96 5.49 7.61
N ARG A 51 -6.63 6.78 7.64
CA ARG A 51 -7.62 7.85 7.47
C ARG A 51 -8.24 7.85 6.08
N ALA A 52 -7.45 7.63 5.03
CA ALA A 52 -7.96 7.52 3.66
C ALA A 52 -8.94 6.36 3.54
N GLN A 53 -8.62 5.20 4.13
CA GLN A 53 -9.52 4.04 4.19
C GLN A 53 -10.80 4.31 4.98
N LEU A 54 -10.71 5.00 6.13
CA LEU A 54 -11.89 5.36 6.92
C LEU A 54 -12.81 6.34 6.18
N ARG A 55 -12.24 7.35 5.50
CA ARG A 55 -12.99 8.28 4.66
C ARG A 55 -13.74 7.53 3.56
N TYR A 56 -13.05 6.62 2.87
CA TYR A 56 -13.69 5.76 1.87
C TYR A 56 -14.82 4.92 2.46
N GLY A 57 -14.61 4.29 3.61
CA GLY A 57 -15.64 3.50 4.26
C GLY A 57 -16.88 4.32 4.61
N GLN A 58 -16.70 5.57 5.05
CA GLN A 58 -17.82 6.49 5.32
C GLN A 58 -18.55 6.87 4.02
N GLU A 59 -17.83 7.27 2.99
CA GLU A 59 -18.41 7.63 1.68
C GLU A 59 -19.16 6.46 1.04
N PHE A 60 -18.57 5.26 1.10
CA PHE A 60 -19.18 4.03 0.61
C PHE A 60 -20.48 3.72 1.36
N MET A 61 -20.48 3.78 2.69
CA MET A 61 -21.69 3.54 3.48
C MET A 61 -22.79 4.56 3.16
N VAL A 62 -22.43 5.84 2.99
CA VAL A 62 -23.38 6.88 2.57
C VAL A 62 -23.96 6.54 1.20
N SER A 63 -23.13 6.20 0.21
CA SER A 63 -23.60 5.81 -1.13
C SER A 63 -24.51 4.58 -1.10
N ARG A 64 -24.19 3.58 -0.27
CA ARG A 64 -25.04 2.40 -0.09
C ARG A 64 -26.37 2.73 0.57
N THR A 65 -26.37 3.62 1.56
CA THR A 65 -27.63 4.08 2.17
C THR A 65 -28.46 4.87 1.17
N GLU A 66 -27.85 5.76 0.39
CA GLU A 66 -28.55 6.47 -0.70
C GLU A 66 -29.20 5.45 -1.64
N LEU A 67 -28.46 4.45 -2.12
CA LEU A 67 -28.98 3.43 -3.02
C LEU A 67 -30.20 2.67 -2.47
N LEU A 68 -30.21 2.37 -1.17
CA LEU A 68 -31.35 1.70 -0.51
C LEU A 68 -32.60 2.57 -0.43
N HIS A 69 -32.46 3.90 -0.45
CA HIS A 69 -33.62 4.81 -0.50
C HIS A 69 -34.20 4.91 -1.92
N TRP A 70 -33.49 4.44 -2.94
CA TRP A 70 -33.94 4.41 -4.34
C TRP A 70 -34.50 3.02 -4.70
N ASP A 71 -35.54 2.59 -3.99
CA ASP A 71 -36.21 1.28 -4.13
C ASP A 71 -36.88 1.08 -5.51
N THR A 72 -36.86 2.09 -6.39
CA THR A 72 -37.50 2.11 -7.73
C THR A 72 -36.56 2.49 -8.86
N ALA A 73 -35.25 2.61 -8.62
CA ALA A 73 -34.31 3.07 -9.64
C ALA A 73 -34.18 2.07 -10.81
N GLU A 74 -34.22 2.58 -12.04
CA GLU A 74 -33.98 1.78 -13.24
C GLU A 74 -32.63 1.05 -13.17
N PRO A 75 -32.50 -0.16 -13.76
CA PRO A 75 -31.27 -0.96 -13.73
C PRO A 75 -29.99 -0.22 -14.17
N GLY A 76 -30.13 0.86 -14.96
CA GLY A 76 -29.02 1.71 -15.39
C GLY A 76 -28.35 2.46 -14.22
N HIS A 77 -29.12 2.92 -13.23
CA HIS A 77 -28.59 3.67 -12.09
C HIS A 77 -27.73 2.81 -11.16
N LEU A 78 -28.07 1.53 -11.00
CA LEU A 78 -27.28 0.58 -10.22
C LEU A 78 -25.88 0.37 -10.81
N ALA A 79 -25.78 0.31 -12.15
CA ALA A 79 -24.51 0.15 -12.85
C ALA A 79 -23.62 1.40 -12.75
N GLU A 80 -24.22 2.60 -12.86
CA GLU A 80 -23.51 3.87 -12.69
C GLU A 80 -22.97 4.05 -11.25
N HIS A 81 -23.76 3.69 -10.24
CA HIS A 81 -23.32 3.71 -8.85
C HIS A 81 -22.16 2.73 -8.59
N ALA A 82 -22.28 1.48 -9.04
CA ALA A 82 -21.21 0.50 -8.90
C ALA A 82 -19.90 0.94 -9.59
N GLN A 83 -20.00 1.64 -10.72
CA GLN A 83 -18.83 2.21 -11.39
C GLN A 83 -18.19 3.33 -10.57
N ARG A 84 -18.99 4.24 -10.01
CA ARG A 84 -18.48 5.32 -9.15
C ARG A 84 -17.78 4.76 -7.91
N ASP A 85 -18.37 3.75 -7.26
CA ASP A 85 -17.77 3.07 -6.10
C ASP A 85 -16.41 2.45 -6.45
N LEU A 86 -16.30 1.82 -7.62
CA LEU A 86 -15.05 1.23 -8.11
C LEU A 86 -13.98 2.30 -8.39
N GLU A 87 -14.35 3.42 -9.02
CA GLU A 87 -13.43 4.54 -9.28
C GLU A 87 -12.92 5.16 -7.97
N GLN A 88 -13.79 5.29 -6.96
CA GLN A 88 -13.41 5.74 -5.62
C GLN A 88 -12.47 4.74 -4.92
N LEU A 89 -12.75 3.45 -5.00
CA LEU A 89 -11.88 2.40 -4.46
C LEU A 89 -10.48 2.45 -5.07
N VAL A 90 -10.39 2.56 -6.40
CA VAL A 90 -9.11 2.68 -7.13
C VAL A 90 -8.34 3.92 -6.66
N SER A 91 -9.03 5.05 -6.50
CA SER A 91 -8.41 6.30 -6.02
C SER A 91 -7.82 6.12 -4.62
N VAL A 92 -8.58 5.50 -3.71
CA VAL A 92 -8.17 5.30 -2.32
C VAL A 92 -7.01 4.32 -2.22
N VAL A 93 -7.04 3.23 -2.99
CA VAL A 93 -5.92 2.27 -3.01
C VAL A 93 -4.64 2.92 -3.49
N ARG A 94 -4.70 3.81 -4.51
CA ARG A 94 -3.54 4.59 -4.95
C ARG A 94 -3.01 5.54 -3.87
N GLU A 95 -3.91 6.24 -3.18
CA GLU A 95 -3.54 7.14 -2.07
C GLU A 95 -2.87 6.38 -0.92
N VAL A 96 -3.47 5.28 -0.47
CA VAL A 96 -2.92 4.40 0.57
C VAL A 96 -1.56 3.84 0.15
N SER A 97 -1.44 3.38 -1.08
CA SER A 97 -0.20 2.84 -1.64
C SER A 97 0.91 3.87 -1.69
N ALA A 98 0.59 5.09 -2.12
CA ALA A 98 1.54 6.20 -2.14
C ALA A 98 2.00 6.59 -0.74
N GLU A 99 1.09 6.64 0.24
CA GLU A 99 1.44 6.92 1.64
C GLU A 99 2.37 5.85 2.21
N ILE A 100 2.04 4.57 2.05
CA ILE A 100 2.86 3.45 2.51
C ILE A 100 4.27 3.51 1.88
N ARG A 101 4.35 3.61 0.55
CA ARG A 101 5.63 3.67 -0.15
C ARG A 101 6.48 4.86 0.31
N THR A 102 5.86 6.04 0.44
CA THR A 102 6.55 7.26 0.87
C THR A 102 7.06 7.13 2.31
N GLY A 103 6.24 6.62 3.23
CA GLY A 103 6.62 6.45 4.63
C GLY A 103 7.81 5.50 4.82
N PHE A 104 7.78 4.37 4.12
CA PHE A 104 8.88 3.40 4.17
C PHE A 104 10.13 3.89 3.46
N SER A 105 10.02 4.56 2.31
CA SER A 105 11.15 5.17 1.60
C SER A 105 11.83 6.28 2.42
N ASP A 106 11.04 7.17 3.05
CA ASP A 106 11.58 8.24 3.89
C ASP A 106 12.30 7.67 5.11
N ALA A 107 11.71 6.68 5.77
CA ALA A 107 12.34 5.97 6.88
C ALA A 107 13.61 5.21 6.44
N ALA A 108 13.59 4.59 5.25
CA ALA A 108 14.75 3.94 4.64
C ALA A 108 15.92 4.92 4.47
N LYS A 109 15.62 6.13 3.99
CA LYS A 109 16.61 7.20 3.81
C LYS A 109 17.19 7.70 5.14
N MET A 110 16.34 8.01 6.12
CA MET A 110 16.76 8.56 7.42
C MET A 110 17.75 7.66 8.17
N LEU A 111 17.60 6.36 8.01
CA LEU A 111 18.41 5.38 8.71
C LEU A 111 19.59 4.86 7.87
N SER A 112 19.62 5.06 6.54
CA SER A 112 20.71 4.60 5.68
C SER A 112 21.88 5.58 5.58
N GLU A 113 21.67 6.88 5.79
CA GLU A 113 22.66 7.95 5.57
C GLU A 113 24.01 7.72 6.31
N GLU A 114 24.03 7.04 7.45
CA GLU A 114 25.27 6.69 8.19
C GLU A 114 25.26 5.28 8.78
N ALA A 115 24.37 4.41 8.31
CA ALA A 115 24.27 3.06 8.81
C ALA A 115 25.44 2.16 8.36
N PRO A 116 25.91 1.24 9.23
CA PRO A 116 26.67 0.07 8.81
C PRO A 116 25.98 -0.68 7.66
N ALA A 117 26.79 -1.34 6.83
CA ALA A 117 26.30 -2.02 5.63
C ALA A 117 25.19 -3.06 5.93
N GLU A 118 25.27 -3.80 7.04
CA GLU A 118 24.23 -4.79 7.38
C GLU A 118 22.86 -4.14 7.63
N ILE A 119 22.85 -2.93 8.18
CA ILE A 119 21.61 -2.21 8.48
C ILE A 119 21.03 -1.62 7.20
N ARG A 120 21.86 -1.14 6.28
CA ARG A 120 21.41 -0.70 4.95
C ARG A 120 20.71 -1.84 4.20
N VAL A 121 21.28 -3.04 4.20
CA VAL A 121 20.68 -4.24 3.58
C VAL A 121 19.33 -4.59 4.19
N SER A 122 19.21 -4.57 5.53
CA SER A 122 17.93 -4.82 6.21
C SER A 122 16.85 -3.81 5.84
N MET A 123 17.25 -2.59 5.50
CA MET A 123 16.35 -1.47 5.25
C MET A 123 15.89 -1.37 3.80
N GLU A 124 16.80 -1.65 2.88
CA GLU A 124 16.45 -1.90 1.48
C GLU A 124 15.46 -3.07 1.38
N ALA A 125 15.66 -4.13 2.17
CA ALA A 125 14.71 -5.24 2.25
C ALA A 125 13.33 -4.82 2.79
N ALA A 126 13.28 -3.94 3.79
CA ALA A 126 12.03 -3.40 4.33
C ALA A 126 11.29 -2.50 3.33
N SER A 127 12.02 -1.64 2.60
CA SER A 127 11.46 -0.82 1.52
C SER A 127 10.92 -1.69 0.39
N ALA A 128 11.70 -2.69 -0.04
CA ALA A 128 11.29 -3.62 -1.09
C ALA A 128 10.06 -4.47 -0.68
N ALA A 129 9.93 -4.81 0.61
CA ALA A 129 8.73 -5.46 1.12
C ALA A 129 7.50 -4.54 1.04
N ALA A 130 7.65 -3.25 1.36
CA ALA A 130 6.58 -2.27 1.20
C ALA A 130 6.16 -2.11 -0.27
N ASP A 131 7.12 -2.09 -1.20
CA ASP A 131 6.83 -2.05 -2.63
C ASP A 131 6.04 -3.28 -3.10
N LYS A 132 6.41 -4.49 -2.64
CA LYS A 132 5.65 -5.71 -2.94
C LYS A 132 4.22 -5.70 -2.41
N VAL A 133 4.01 -5.14 -1.22
CA VAL A 133 2.65 -4.97 -0.67
C VAL A 133 1.83 -4.04 -1.55
N VAL A 134 2.43 -2.93 -1.99
CA VAL A 134 1.77 -2.01 -2.92
C VAL A 134 1.47 -2.67 -4.26
N GLU A 135 2.42 -3.41 -4.84
CA GLU A 135 2.21 -4.14 -6.10
C GLU A 135 1.04 -5.13 -5.98
N ALA A 136 0.97 -5.90 -4.89
CA ALA A 136 -0.13 -6.82 -4.65
C ALA A 136 -1.48 -6.10 -4.52
N MET A 137 -1.51 -4.93 -3.85
CA MET A 137 -2.73 -4.11 -3.75
C MET A 137 -3.17 -3.57 -5.12
N GLU A 138 -2.22 -3.12 -5.94
CA GLU A 138 -2.51 -2.61 -7.29
C GLU A 138 -2.99 -3.73 -8.22
N GLU A 139 -2.42 -4.94 -8.12
CA GLU A 139 -2.84 -6.12 -8.87
C GLU A 139 -4.27 -6.56 -8.51
N GLU A 140 -4.59 -6.67 -7.21
CA GLU A 140 -5.94 -7.02 -6.74
C GLU A 140 -7.00 -6.03 -7.23
N VAL A 141 -6.67 -4.73 -7.23
CA VAL A 141 -7.55 -3.70 -7.80
C VAL A 141 -7.69 -3.84 -9.31
N ALA A 142 -6.61 -4.13 -10.03
CA ALA A 142 -6.67 -4.33 -11.48
C ALA A 142 -7.58 -5.52 -11.85
N GLU A 143 -7.48 -6.63 -11.10
CA GLU A 143 -8.36 -7.80 -11.27
C GLU A 143 -9.82 -7.45 -10.96
N ALA A 144 -10.08 -6.74 -9.86
CA ALA A 144 -11.43 -6.30 -9.51
C ALA A 144 -12.03 -5.38 -10.59
N VAL A 145 -11.23 -4.47 -11.16
CA VAL A 145 -11.64 -3.59 -12.25
C VAL A 145 -11.95 -4.37 -13.52
N ALA A 146 -11.14 -5.37 -13.88
CA ALA A 146 -11.37 -6.23 -15.04
C ALA A 146 -12.64 -7.08 -14.88
N ALA A 147 -12.87 -7.65 -13.69
CA ALA A 147 -14.08 -8.38 -13.37
C ALA A 147 -15.32 -7.47 -13.48
N ALA A 148 -15.25 -6.25 -12.94
CA ALA A 148 -16.34 -5.28 -13.02
C ALA A 148 -16.62 -4.81 -14.46
N ALA A 149 -15.59 -4.69 -15.31
CA ALA A 149 -15.77 -4.40 -16.74
C ALA A 149 -16.56 -5.51 -17.45
N THR A 150 -16.24 -6.77 -17.16
CA THR A 150 -16.94 -7.94 -17.72
C THR A 150 -18.41 -7.98 -17.32
N VAL A 151 -18.71 -7.71 -16.03
CA VAL A 151 -20.10 -7.64 -15.53
C VAL A 151 -20.87 -6.50 -16.22
N ARG A 152 -20.25 -5.33 -16.39
CA ARG A 152 -20.88 -4.20 -17.09
C ARG A 152 -21.24 -4.54 -18.54
N GLU A 153 -20.33 -5.18 -19.26
CA GLU A 153 -20.57 -5.59 -20.65
C GLU A 153 -21.74 -6.58 -20.76
N ALA A 154 -21.78 -7.57 -19.85
CA ALA A 154 -22.88 -8.53 -19.78
C ALA A 154 -24.22 -7.86 -19.47
N VAL A 155 -24.27 -6.92 -18.52
CA VAL A 155 -25.48 -6.14 -18.21
C VAL A 155 -25.92 -5.32 -19.42
N ALA A 156 -25.00 -4.60 -20.06
CA ALA A 156 -25.30 -3.78 -21.24
C ALA A 156 -25.81 -4.62 -22.43
N GLU A 157 -25.28 -5.83 -22.62
CA GLU A 157 -25.79 -6.76 -23.64
C GLU A 157 -27.20 -7.27 -23.31
N THR A 158 -27.45 -7.59 -22.04
CA THR A 158 -28.76 -8.04 -21.55
C THR A 158 -29.82 -6.96 -21.77
N THR A 159 -29.50 -5.71 -21.42
CA THR A 159 -30.36 -4.55 -21.66
C THR A 159 -30.64 -4.37 -23.15
N ARG A 160 -29.60 -4.41 -24.02
CA ARG A 160 -29.78 -4.32 -25.48
C ARG A 160 -30.70 -5.40 -26.05
N LYS A 161 -30.59 -6.65 -25.56
CA LYS A 161 -31.47 -7.76 -25.96
C LYS A 161 -32.90 -7.55 -25.49
N ALA A 162 -33.10 -7.09 -24.26
CA ALA A 162 -34.43 -6.76 -23.72
C ALA A 162 -35.10 -5.64 -24.53
N THR A 163 -34.38 -4.56 -24.83
CA THR A 163 -34.90 -3.44 -25.64
C THR A 163 -35.23 -3.88 -27.07
N ARG A 164 -34.42 -4.75 -27.69
CA ARG A 164 -34.73 -5.32 -29.02
C ARG A 164 -36.01 -6.15 -29.00
N ARG A 165 -36.20 -7.00 -27.99
CA ARG A 165 -37.41 -7.84 -27.85
C ARG A 165 -38.67 -7.00 -27.63
N ALA A 166 -38.58 -5.96 -26.81
CA ALA A 166 -39.69 -5.02 -26.60
C ALA A 166 -40.07 -4.29 -27.90
N LYS A 167 -39.07 -3.89 -28.69
CA LYS A 167 -39.29 -3.21 -29.97
C LYS A 167 -39.90 -4.14 -31.05
N SER A 168 -39.53 -5.41 -31.08
CA SER A 168 -40.14 -6.40 -31.99
C SER A 168 -41.54 -6.83 -31.57
N ALA A 169 -41.87 -6.80 -30.28
CA ALA A 169 -43.21 -7.13 -29.78
C ALA A 169 -44.25 -6.02 -30.05
N GLY A 170 -43.80 -4.77 -30.24
CA GLY A 170 -44.68 -3.64 -30.58
C GLY A 170 -45.00 -3.50 -32.08
N THR A 171 -44.33 -4.25 -32.96
CA THR A 171 -44.54 -4.19 -34.42
C THR A 171 -45.56 -5.20 -34.95
N ASP A 172 -46.09 -6.08 -34.11
CA ASP A 172 -47.08 -7.12 -34.50
C ASP A 172 -48.54 -6.71 -34.20
N THR A 173 -48.80 -5.46 -33.81
CA THR A 173 -50.13 -4.95 -33.42
C THR A 173 -50.73 -3.88 -34.36
N GLU A 174 -50.27 -3.76 -35.60
CA GLU A 174 -50.91 -2.92 -36.64
C GLU A 174 -51.55 -3.75 -37.76
#